data_AF-A0ABD6EXE7-F1
#
_entry.id   AF-A0ABD6EXE7-F1
#
_cell.length_a   1.000
_cell.length_b   1.000
_cell.length_c   1.000
_cell.angle_alpha   90.00
_cell.angle_beta   90.00
_cell.angle_gamma   90.00
#
_symmetry.space_group_name_H-M   'P 1'
#
loop_
_entity.id
_entity.type
_entity.pdbx_description
1 polymer ?
#
loop_
_entity_poly.entity_id
_entity_poly.type
_entity_poly.pdbx_seq_one_letter_code
_entity_poly.pdbx_strand_id
1 'polypeptide(L)'
;AKCEAYFCGEHRLSHGCSSEMQSKSEGLRCPSNTPLRPFLCAFNECHNSEAIRIECPYCQQIFCLRHRIAEDHECKYLEHKTNVKENQSRWTELREKIEANAAACMTHDGNTADVLKTESAPTKVINEKVRKRVDQIAIMKFKAMQKNITISPDEQMFLFVNDQKKERKVVLVSKRWTVGRCIDQIVADLKLKRVSDTEKPKAYRMFPLDKTTEALDNASFIGTQLDDRSDVLID
;
A
#
# COMPACT_ATOMS: atom_id res chain seq x y z
N ALA A 1 -5.55 17.02 42.93
CA ALA A 1 -6.02 17.37 41.58
C ALA A 1 -4.81 17.54 40.67
N LYS A 2 -4.57 16.61 39.74
CA LYS A 2 -3.67 16.91 38.61
C LYS A 2 -4.49 17.74 37.63
N CYS A 3 -3.97 18.88 37.19
CA CYS A 3 -4.62 19.59 36.10
C CYS A 3 -4.33 18.80 34.82
N GLU A 4 -5.27 17.96 34.39
CA GLU A 4 -5.19 17.11 33.18
C GLU A 4 -5.82 17.78 31.95
N ALA A 5 -5.63 19.09 31.80
CA ALA A 5 -6.12 19.84 30.65
C ALA A 5 -4.99 20.15 29.65
N TYR A 6 -5.28 20.01 28.36
CA TYR A 6 -4.36 20.26 27.25
C TYR A 6 -4.62 21.65 26.65
N PHE A 7 -3.56 22.46 26.48
CA PHE A 7 -3.68 23.86 26.04
C PHE A 7 -2.77 24.17 24.84
N CYS A 8 -3.21 25.13 24.01
CA CYS A 8 -2.44 25.63 22.87
C CYS A 8 -1.22 26.48 23.29
N GLY A 9 -0.24 26.60 22.39
CA GLY A 9 1.13 27.07 22.69
C GLY A 9 1.28 28.50 23.23
N GLU A 10 0.26 29.36 23.17
CA GLU A 10 0.34 30.74 23.64
C GLU A 10 -0.22 30.96 25.06
N HIS A 11 -0.91 29.98 25.66
CA HIS A 11 -1.52 30.12 27.01
C HIS A 11 -1.05 29.08 28.03
N ARG A 12 0.22 28.65 27.92
CA ARG A 12 0.79 27.64 28.84
C ARG A 12 1.01 28.13 30.28
N LEU A 13 1.08 29.44 30.55
CA LEU A 13 1.64 29.96 31.81
C LEU A 13 0.75 30.91 32.64
N SER A 14 -0.50 31.19 32.26
CA SER A 14 -1.41 31.99 33.10
C SER A 14 -2.67 31.22 33.45
N HIS A 15 -2.51 30.17 34.27
CA HIS A 15 -3.66 29.61 34.96
C HIS A 15 -3.39 29.70 36.47
N GLY A 16 -4.09 30.66 37.09
CA GLY A 16 -4.11 30.90 38.53
C GLY A 16 -4.75 29.72 39.25
N CYS A 17 -3.96 28.66 39.46
CA CYS A 17 -4.35 27.52 40.25
C CYS A 17 -3.98 27.82 41.71
N SER A 18 -4.93 28.38 42.47
CA SER A 18 -4.77 28.63 43.91
C SER A 18 -5.41 27.51 44.73
N SER A 19 -4.66 27.08 45.75
CA SER A 19 -4.93 26.11 46.83
C SER A 19 -4.63 24.62 46.55
N GLU A 20 -3.85 23.90 47.34
CA GLU A 20 -2.92 24.20 48.44
C GLU A 20 -2.24 22.87 48.79
N MET A 21 -0.91 22.80 48.78
CA MET A 21 -0.15 21.83 49.58
C MET A 21 1.32 22.27 49.57
N GLN A 22 1.74 22.83 50.70
CA GLN A 22 3.09 23.28 51.00
C GLN A 22 4.03 22.09 51.17
N SER A 23 5.25 22.16 50.63
CA SER A 23 6.45 21.95 51.46
C SER A 23 7.75 22.27 50.72
N LYS A 24 8.40 23.34 51.23
CA LYS A 24 9.84 23.62 51.28
C LYS A 24 10.61 23.68 49.95
N SER A 25 10.57 24.88 49.35
CA SER A 25 11.64 25.36 48.47
C SER A 25 12.73 26.07 49.30
N GLU A 26 13.80 25.37 49.66
CA GLU A 26 15.09 26.06 49.77
C GLU A 26 15.62 26.25 48.34
N GLY A 27 15.89 27.51 48.01
CA GLY A 27 16.04 27.99 46.65
C GLY A 27 17.11 27.28 45.83
N LEU A 28 16.69 26.51 44.84
CA LEU A 28 17.48 26.29 43.64
C LEU A 28 17.21 27.46 42.70
N ARG A 29 18.09 28.46 42.80
CA ARG A 29 18.25 29.48 41.75
C ARG A 29 18.44 28.76 40.43
N CYS A 30 17.55 29.01 39.47
CA CYS A 30 17.83 28.68 38.08
C CYS A 30 18.97 29.58 37.59
N PRO A 31 20.11 29.04 37.13
CA PRO A 31 20.89 29.76 36.15
C PRO A 31 20.09 29.71 34.84
N SER A 32 19.46 30.84 34.56
CA SER A 32 19.10 31.27 33.21
C SER A 32 20.21 30.92 32.21
N ASN A 33 19.82 30.35 31.06
CA ASN A 33 20.65 30.11 29.87
C ASN A 33 21.73 29.01 29.93
N THR A 34 21.43 27.84 30.51
CA THR A 34 22.21 26.65 30.16
C THR A 34 21.68 26.10 28.82
N PRO A 35 22.44 26.18 27.70
CA PRO A 35 22.00 25.57 26.45
C PRO A 35 21.77 24.07 26.68
N LEU A 36 20.65 23.54 26.18
CA LEU A 36 20.42 22.09 26.13
C LEU A 36 21.64 21.49 25.46
N ARG A 37 22.41 20.66 26.19
CA ARG A 37 23.62 20.06 25.64
C ARG A 37 23.21 19.15 24.49
N PRO A 38 23.60 19.44 23.24
CA PRO A 38 23.17 18.65 22.12
C PRO A 38 23.93 17.32 22.12
N PHE A 39 23.26 16.26 21.71
CA PHE A 39 23.81 14.91 21.64
C PHE A 39 24.67 14.78 20.39
N LEU A 40 25.97 14.56 20.58
CA LEU A 40 26.92 14.39 19.49
C LEU A 40 26.77 13.02 18.84
N CYS A 41 26.97 12.97 17.53
CA CYS A 41 27.03 11.72 16.79
C CYS A 41 28.31 10.95 17.15
N ALA A 42 28.17 9.66 17.47
CA ALA A 42 29.30 8.77 17.76
C ALA A 42 29.94 8.15 16.50
N PHE A 43 29.51 8.55 15.29
CA PHE A 43 30.08 8.05 14.03
C PHE A 43 31.37 8.80 13.72
N ASN A 44 32.42 8.06 13.36
CA ASN A 44 33.70 8.66 12.97
C ASN A 44 33.45 9.61 11.78
N GLU A 45 34.09 10.78 11.80
CA GLU A 45 33.93 11.85 10.79
C GLU A 45 32.61 12.65 10.84
N CYS A 46 31.66 12.32 11.73
CA CYS A 46 30.43 13.09 11.90
C CYS A 46 30.50 14.06 13.09
N HIS A 47 30.40 15.36 12.81
CA HIS A 47 30.38 16.43 13.82
C HIS A 47 28.97 16.98 14.09
N ASN A 48 27.93 16.28 13.64
CA ASN A 48 26.55 16.69 13.88
C ASN A 48 26.16 16.47 15.33
N SER A 49 25.26 17.34 15.81
CA SER A 49 24.66 17.26 17.12
C SER A 49 23.15 17.42 17.03
N GLU A 50 22.39 16.58 17.74
CA GLU A 50 20.93 16.65 17.75
C GLU A 50 20.41 17.06 19.13
N ALA A 51 19.25 17.72 19.16
CA ALA A 51 18.59 18.07 20.43
C ALA A 51 17.95 16.85 21.11
N ILE A 52 17.76 15.75 20.38
CA ILE A 52 17.16 14.50 20.84
C ILE A 52 18.20 13.39 20.95
N ARG A 53 18.04 12.49 21.93
CA ARG A 53 18.90 11.33 22.11
C ARG A 53 18.42 10.20 21.20
N ILE A 54 19.19 9.87 20.18
CA ILE A 54 18.90 8.77 19.24
C ILE A 54 19.91 7.65 19.48
N GLU A 55 19.50 6.62 20.21
CA GLU A 55 20.34 5.47 20.54
C GLU A 55 20.15 4.34 19.54
N CYS A 56 21.25 3.78 19.05
CA CYS A 56 21.20 2.56 18.27
C CYS A 56 20.83 1.36 19.16
N PRO A 57 19.82 0.54 18.81
CA PRO A 57 19.41 -0.61 19.62
C PRO A 57 20.47 -1.72 19.69
N TYR A 58 21.50 -1.67 18.83
CA TYR A 58 22.52 -2.71 18.74
C TYR A 58 23.82 -2.34 19.48
N CYS A 59 24.37 -1.15 19.24
CA CYS A 59 25.62 -0.69 19.85
C CYS A 59 25.42 0.28 21.02
N GLN A 60 24.18 0.71 21.29
CA GLN A 60 23.81 1.64 22.37
C GLN A 60 24.55 2.99 22.34
N GLN A 61 25.17 3.32 21.20
CA GLN A 61 25.79 4.62 20.97
C GLN A 61 24.75 5.62 20.43
N ILE A 62 25.05 6.92 20.59
CA ILE A 62 24.15 8.01 20.21
C ILE A 62 24.55 8.54 18.83
N PHE A 63 23.57 8.73 17.94
CA PHE A 63 23.80 9.17 16.57
C PHE A 63 22.92 10.37 16.19
N CYS A 64 23.27 11.06 15.10
CA CYS A 64 22.42 12.10 14.53
C CYS A 64 21.32 11.50 13.64
N LEU A 65 20.37 12.31 13.16
CA LEU A 65 19.29 11.82 12.29
C LEU A 65 19.80 11.19 10.99
N ARG A 66 20.96 11.63 10.48
CA ARG A 66 21.61 11.07 9.29
C ARG A 66 22.25 9.70 9.52
N HIS A 67 22.67 9.42 10.74
CA HIS A 67 23.38 8.18 11.11
C HIS A 67 22.57 7.31 12.08
N ARG A 68 21.25 7.54 12.15
CA ARG A 68 20.35 6.79 13.05
C ARG A 68 20.18 5.33 12.65
N ILE A 69 20.35 5.04 11.36
CA ILE A 69 20.24 3.68 10.82
C ILE A 69 21.58 2.99 11.02
N ALA A 70 21.53 1.70 11.32
CA ALA A 70 22.71 0.92 11.64
C ALA A 70 23.72 0.81 10.48
N GLU A 71 23.23 0.83 9.24
CA GLU A 71 24.02 0.83 8.00
C GLU A 71 24.79 2.16 7.84
N ASP A 72 24.14 3.28 8.14
CA ASP A 72 24.69 4.63 7.97
C ASP A 72 25.84 4.94 8.95
N HIS A 73 25.93 4.23 10.07
CA HIS A 73 27.00 4.40 11.05
C HIS A 73 27.93 3.19 11.20
N GLU A 74 27.89 2.27 10.24
CA GLU A 74 28.72 1.05 10.24
C GLU A 74 28.69 0.32 11.60
N CYS A 75 27.48 0.02 12.07
CA CYS A 75 27.30 -0.58 13.39
C CYS A 75 28.12 -1.88 13.55
N LYS A 76 29.04 -1.89 14.51
CA LYS A 76 29.89 -3.05 14.86
C LYS A 76 29.11 -4.36 15.12
N TYR A 77 27.83 -4.27 15.47
CA TYR A 77 26.99 -5.43 15.80
C TYR A 77 26.00 -5.83 14.69
N LEU A 78 26.01 -5.16 13.52
CA LEU A 78 25.14 -5.53 12.38
C LEU A 78 25.57 -6.82 11.68
N GLU A 79 26.88 -7.01 11.47
CA GLU A 79 27.42 -8.15 10.73
C GLU A 79 27.05 -9.51 11.34
N HIS A 80 26.68 -9.53 12.63
CA HIS A 80 26.31 -10.75 13.33
C HIS A 80 24.83 -11.16 13.22
N LYS A 81 23.94 -10.33 12.63
CA LYS A 81 22.50 -10.67 12.55
C LYS A 81 21.86 -10.53 11.18
N THR A 82 22.43 -9.74 10.27
CA THR A 82 21.95 -9.74 8.89
C THR A 82 22.62 -10.91 8.17
N ASN A 83 21.97 -12.08 8.17
CA ASN A 83 22.34 -13.18 7.29
C ASN A 83 22.02 -12.82 5.83
N VAL A 84 22.71 -11.81 5.30
CA VAL A 84 22.57 -11.32 3.92
C VAL A 84 22.88 -12.46 2.95
N LYS A 85 23.85 -13.32 3.30
CA LYS A 85 24.25 -14.48 2.50
C LYS A 85 23.14 -15.54 2.41
N GLU A 86 22.50 -15.91 3.52
CA GLU A 86 21.40 -16.89 3.53
C GLU A 86 20.17 -16.36 2.77
N ASN A 87 19.82 -15.08 2.97
CA ASN A 87 18.73 -14.48 2.20
C ASN A 87 19.02 -14.49 0.70
N GLN A 88 20.26 -14.21 0.29
CA GLN A 88 20.66 -14.18 -1.12
C GLN A 88 20.68 -15.58 -1.78
N SER A 89 21.18 -16.60 -1.08
CA SER A 89 21.10 -18.01 -1.54
C SER A 89 19.66 -18.49 -1.67
N ARG A 90 18.78 -18.09 -0.75
CA ARG A 90 17.36 -18.44 -0.81
C ARG A 90 16.66 -17.85 -2.04
N TRP A 91 17.06 -16.64 -2.45
CA TRP A 91 16.55 -16.00 -3.68
C TRP A 91 17.08 -16.66 -4.96
N THR A 92 18.34 -17.11 -4.99
CA THR A 92 18.89 -17.83 -6.15
C THR A 92 18.25 -19.21 -6.32
N GLU A 93 18.10 -19.96 -5.23
CA GLU A 93 17.41 -21.27 -5.24
C GLU A 93 15.95 -21.15 -5.68
N LEU A 94 15.24 -20.10 -5.25
CA LEU A 94 13.86 -19.87 -5.64
C LEU A 94 13.75 -19.54 -7.14
N ARG A 95 14.67 -18.72 -7.66
CA ARG A 95 14.72 -18.38 -9.08
C ARG A 95 14.98 -19.60 -9.95
N GLU A 96 15.93 -20.43 -9.55
CA GLU A 96 16.23 -21.70 -10.21
C GLU A 96 15.01 -22.64 -10.22
N LYS A 97 14.30 -22.77 -9.09
CA LYS A 97 13.06 -23.58 -9.03
C LYS A 97 11.95 -23.04 -9.94
N ILE A 98 11.81 -21.72 -10.07
CA ILE A 98 10.84 -21.10 -10.98
C ILE A 98 11.22 -21.40 -12.44
N GLU A 99 12.49 -21.28 -12.78
CA GLU A 99 13.00 -21.53 -14.13
C GLU A 99 12.91 -23.02 -14.50
N ALA A 100 13.26 -23.93 -13.58
CA ALA A 100 13.10 -25.37 -13.77
C ALA A 100 11.62 -25.77 -13.98
N ASN A 101 10.70 -25.17 -13.22
CA ASN A 101 9.26 -25.43 -13.38
C ASN A 101 8.69 -24.84 -14.68
N ALA A 102 9.30 -23.76 -15.20
CA ALA A 102 8.98 -23.20 -16.51
C ALA A 102 9.61 -24.01 -17.68
N ALA A 103 10.75 -24.67 -17.46
CA ALA A 103 11.36 -25.56 -18.44
C ALA A 103 10.63 -26.91 -18.52
N ALA A 104 10.20 -27.46 -17.37
CA ALA A 104 9.47 -28.73 -17.29
C ALA A 104 8.10 -28.69 -17.99
N CYS A 105 7.53 -27.51 -18.25
CA CYS A 105 6.29 -27.38 -19.02
C CYS A 105 6.49 -27.28 -20.54
N MET A 106 7.73 -27.26 -21.04
CA MET A 106 8.07 -27.13 -22.47
C MET A 106 8.48 -28.45 -23.14
N THR A 107 8.63 -29.55 -22.39
CA THR A 107 9.14 -30.83 -22.92
C THR A 107 8.14 -31.97 -22.72
N HIS A 108 7.02 -31.95 -23.43
CA HIS A 108 6.31 -33.19 -23.74
C HIS A 108 5.50 -33.04 -25.03
N ASP A 109 6.10 -33.46 -26.15
CA ASP A 109 5.39 -33.78 -27.39
C ASP A 109 5.11 -35.29 -27.40
N GLY A 110 3.85 -35.68 -27.63
CA GLY A 110 3.51 -37.01 -28.14
C GLY A 110 2.43 -37.79 -27.38
N ASN A 111 1.16 -37.53 -27.73
CA ASN A 111 0.01 -38.46 -27.70
C ASN A 111 -0.43 -39.09 -26.36
N THR A 112 -1.32 -38.39 -25.65
CA THR A 112 -2.69 -38.88 -25.46
C THR A 112 -3.65 -37.71 -25.63
N ALA A 113 -4.71 -37.95 -26.40
CA ALA A 113 -5.73 -37.00 -26.74
C ALA A 113 -6.62 -36.70 -25.53
N ASP A 114 -6.18 -35.80 -24.65
CA ASP A 114 -7.08 -34.90 -23.91
C ASP A 114 -6.27 -33.71 -23.38
N VAL A 115 -6.88 -32.53 -23.33
CA VAL A 115 -6.30 -31.22 -22.94
C VAL A 115 -5.63 -30.43 -24.09
N LEU A 116 -6.50 -29.73 -24.83
CA LEU A 116 -6.19 -28.80 -25.91
C LEU A 116 -5.45 -27.52 -25.47
N LYS A 117 -4.49 -27.11 -26.31
CA LYS A 117 -4.21 -25.75 -26.83
C LYS A 117 -4.56 -24.57 -25.91
N THR A 118 -3.55 -23.96 -25.29
CA THR A 118 -3.67 -22.65 -24.64
C THR A 118 -3.46 -21.52 -25.66
N GLU A 119 -4.42 -21.37 -26.58
CA GLU A 119 -4.83 -20.07 -27.13
C GLU A 119 -6.22 -19.73 -26.58
N SER A 120 -6.29 -19.78 -25.26
CA SER A 120 -7.40 -19.33 -24.42
C SER A 120 -6.92 -19.65 -23.02
N ALA A 121 -6.91 -18.66 -22.13
CA ALA A 121 -6.63 -18.86 -20.71
C ALA A 121 -7.29 -20.15 -20.24
N PRO A 122 -6.57 -21.11 -19.62
CA PRO A 122 -7.19 -22.33 -19.18
C PRO A 122 -8.15 -21.92 -18.08
N THR A 123 -9.45 -21.99 -18.37
CA THR A 123 -10.52 -22.02 -17.37
C THR A 123 -10.39 -23.32 -16.59
N LYS A 124 -9.29 -23.45 -15.83
CA LYS A 124 -9.29 -24.30 -14.65
C LYS A 124 -10.44 -23.76 -13.82
N VAL A 125 -11.33 -24.60 -13.33
CA VAL A 125 -12.31 -24.17 -12.33
C VAL A 125 -11.49 -23.75 -11.11
N ILE A 126 -11.15 -22.46 -11.05
CA ILE A 126 -10.25 -21.92 -10.04
C ILE A 126 -11.03 -22.02 -8.73
N ASN A 127 -10.55 -22.86 -7.83
CA ASN A 127 -11.07 -22.94 -6.46
C ASN A 127 -11.15 -21.52 -5.88
N GLU A 128 -12.26 -21.17 -5.22
CA GLU A 128 -12.52 -19.84 -4.67
C GLU A 128 -11.33 -19.29 -3.86
N LYS A 129 -10.64 -20.16 -3.11
CA LYS A 129 -9.44 -19.80 -2.33
C LYS A 129 -8.26 -19.38 -3.20
N VAL A 130 -8.13 -19.94 -4.39
CA VAL A 130 -7.07 -19.59 -5.36
C VAL A 130 -7.45 -18.28 -6.06
N ARG A 131 -8.73 -18.08 -6.42
CA ARG A 131 -9.21 -16.82 -7.01
C ARG A 131 -8.96 -15.63 -6.09
N LYS A 132 -9.33 -15.74 -4.81
CA LYS A 132 -9.05 -14.69 -3.80
C LYS A 132 -7.56 -14.31 -3.72
N ARG A 133 -6.65 -15.29 -3.84
CA ARG A 133 -5.20 -15.03 -3.86
C ARG A 133 -4.76 -14.31 -5.14
N VAL A 134 -5.25 -14.75 -6.30
CA VAL A 134 -4.95 -14.09 -7.59
C VAL A 134 -5.46 -12.64 -7.58
N ASP A 135 -6.66 -12.41 -7.05
CA ASP A 135 -7.29 -11.09 -6.96
C ASP A 135 -6.49 -10.16 -6.05
N GLN A 136 -6.04 -10.67 -4.91
CA GLN A 136 -5.19 -9.92 -3.98
C GLN A 136 -3.86 -9.53 -4.64
N ILE A 137 -3.23 -10.44 -5.39
CA ILE A 137 -1.99 -10.15 -6.12
C ILE A 137 -2.23 -9.08 -7.19
N ALA A 138 -3.35 -9.14 -7.93
CA ALA A 138 -3.68 -8.14 -8.93
C ALA A 138 -3.84 -6.74 -8.30
N ILE A 139 -4.54 -6.64 -7.16
CA ILE A 139 -4.70 -5.39 -6.41
C ILE A 139 -3.34 -4.88 -5.89
N MET A 140 -2.49 -5.75 -5.35
CA MET A 140 -1.16 -5.38 -4.88
C MET A 140 -0.28 -4.81 -6.01
N LYS A 141 -0.30 -5.45 -7.19
CA LYS A 141 0.41 -4.95 -8.38
C LYS A 141 -0.12 -3.59 -8.82
N PHE A 142 -1.44 -3.41 -8.81
CA PHE A 142 -2.06 -2.13 -9.16
C PHE A 142 -1.64 -1.01 -8.19
N LYS A 143 -1.71 -1.25 -6.88
CA LYS A 143 -1.27 -0.29 -5.86
C LYS A 143 0.21 0.06 -5.96
N ALA A 144 1.06 -0.89 -6.39
CA ALA A 144 2.48 -0.64 -6.61
C ALA A 144 2.75 0.26 -7.83
N MET A 145 1.89 0.22 -8.85
CA MET A 145 2.03 1.05 -10.06
C MET A 145 1.48 2.48 -9.86
N GLN A 146 0.43 2.65 -9.05
CA GLN A 146 -0.22 3.93 -8.83
C GLN A 146 0.50 4.76 -7.75
N LYS A 147 1.30 5.75 -8.15
CA LYS A 147 2.09 6.60 -7.23
C LYS A 147 1.28 7.69 -6.51
N ASN A 148 0.13 8.09 -7.04
CA ASN A 148 -0.74 9.14 -6.47
C ASN A 148 -2.20 8.70 -6.53
N ILE A 149 -2.69 8.09 -5.46
CA ILE A 149 -4.10 7.72 -5.35
C ILE A 149 -4.87 8.89 -4.72
N THR A 150 -5.79 9.49 -5.48
CA THR A 150 -6.58 10.64 -5.03
C THR A 150 -7.71 10.27 -4.06
N ILE A 151 -8.10 9.00 -4.01
CA ILE A 151 -9.25 8.52 -3.23
C ILE A 151 -8.77 8.05 -1.85
N SER A 152 -9.45 8.50 -0.78
CA SER A 152 -9.17 8.08 0.61
C SER A 152 -9.36 6.58 0.80
N PRO A 153 -8.50 5.86 1.56
CA PRO A 153 -8.53 4.41 1.69
C PRO A 153 -9.86 3.80 2.18
N ASP A 154 -10.66 4.54 2.95
CA ASP A 154 -12.00 4.14 3.38
C ASP A 154 -12.98 4.04 2.19
N GLU A 155 -12.91 5.01 1.28
CA GLU A 155 -13.82 5.12 0.16
C GLU A 155 -13.38 4.29 -1.05
N GLN A 156 -12.19 3.71 -1.02
CA GLN A 156 -11.64 2.90 -2.10
C GLN A 156 -12.43 1.60 -2.29
N MET A 157 -12.70 1.28 -3.54
CA MET A 157 -13.28 0.01 -3.96
C MET A 157 -12.57 -0.46 -5.23
N PHE A 158 -12.21 -1.75 -5.26
CA PHE A 158 -11.56 -2.37 -6.41
C PHE A 158 -12.60 -3.14 -7.22
N LEU A 159 -12.71 -2.83 -8.51
CA LEU A 159 -13.56 -3.59 -9.42
C LEU A 159 -12.69 -4.31 -10.45
N PHE A 160 -13.10 -5.52 -10.79
CA PHE A 160 -12.46 -6.28 -11.85
C PHE A 160 -13.28 -6.12 -13.13
N VAL A 161 -12.74 -5.34 -14.06
CA VAL A 161 -13.37 -5.05 -15.35
C VAL A 161 -12.87 -6.07 -16.37
N ASN A 162 -13.81 -6.79 -16.97
CA ASN A 162 -13.54 -7.64 -18.12
C ASN A 162 -13.75 -6.83 -19.39
N ASP A 163 -12.70 -6.73 -20.21
CA ASP A 163 -12.75 -6.08 -21.53
C ASP A 163 -13.29 -7.06 -22.60
N GLN A 164 -13.65 -6.57 -23.77
CA GLN A 164 -14.06 -7.39 -24.93
C GLN A 164 -12.98 -8.40 -25.35
N LYS A 165 -11.70 -8.11 -25.03
CA LYS A 165 -10.56 -9.02 -25.23
C LYS A 165 -10.43 -10.13 -24.18
N LYS A 166 -11.39 -10.26 -23.25
CA LYS A 166 -11.38 -11.22 -22.11
C LYS A 166 -10.19 -11.05 -21.15
N GLU A 167 -9.55 -9.88 -21.15
CA GLU A 167 -8.55 -9.53 -20.14
C GLU A 167 -9.26 -8.95 -18.91
N ARG A 168 -8.99 -9.54 -17.74
CA ARG A 168 -9.50 -9.05 -16.45
C ARG A 168 -8.53 -8.01 -15.89
N LYS A 169 -8.97 -6.75 -15.83
CA LYS A 169 -8.18 -5.61 -15.35
C LYS A 169 -8.78 -5.07 -14.07
N VAL A 170 -7.94 -4.72 -13.11
CA VAL A 170 -8.38 -4.10 -11.86
C VAL A 170 -8.41 -2.58 -12.02
N VAL A 171 -9.51 -1.97 -11.61
CA VAL A 171 -9.68 -0.51 -11.59
C VAL A 171 -10.07 -0.09 -10.18
N LEU A 172 -9.55 1.07 -9.76
CA LEU A 172 -9.90 1.68 -8.49
C LEU A 172 -11.01 2.71 -8.69
N VAL A 173 -12.09 2.56 -7.95
CA VAL A 173 -13.22 3.51 -7.93
C VAL A 173 -13.52 3.93 -6.49
N SER A 174 -14.31 4.99 -6.32
CA SER A 174 -14.85 5.37 -5.00
C SER A 174 -16.24 4.79 -4.81
N LYS A 175 -16.54 4.31 -3.61
CA LYS A 175 -17.88 3.85 -3.20
C LYS A 175 -18.97 4.92 -3.40
N ARG A 176 -18.58 6.20 -3.36
CA ARG A 176 -19.48 7.36 -3.49
C ARG A 176 -19.70 7.81 -4.93
N TRP A 177 -19.07 7.16 -5.91
CA TRP A 177 -19.24 7.54 -7.31
C TRP A 177 -20.51 6.95 -7.90
N THR A 178 -21.10 7.67 -8.85
CA THR A 178 -22.16 7.12 -9.70
C THR A 178 -21.57 6.12 -10.69
N VAL A 179 -22.37 5.14 -11.11
CA VAL A 179 -21.97 4.16 -12.12
C VAL A 179 -21.46 4.86 -13.39
N GLY A 180 -22.13 5.92 -13.85
CA GLY A 180 -21.67 6.71 -15.01
C GLY A 180 -20.27 7.30 -14.85
N ARG A 181 -19.96 7.88 -13.67
CA ARG A 181 -18.62 8.41 -13.38
C ARG A 181 -17.55 7.31 -13.35
N CYS A 182 -17.90 6.14 -12.81
CA CYS A 182 -17.02 4.97 -12.83
C CYS A 182 -16.73 4.53 -14.28
N ILE A 183 -17.75 4.49 -15.14
CA ILE A 183 -17.58 4.15 -16.56
C ILE A 183 -16.64 5.15 -17.24
N ASP A 184 -16.83 6.45 -17.04
CA ASP A 184 -15.95 7.48 -17.64
C ASP A 184 -14.49 7.30 -17.21
N GLN A 185 -14.25 7.02 -15.93
CA GLN A 185 -12.90 6.75 -15.41
C GLN A 185 -12.32 5.46 -16.01
N ILE A 186 -13.10 4.39 -16.09
CA ILE A 186 -12.64 3.11 -16.64
C ILE A 186 -12.30 3.24 -18.13
N VAL A 187 -13.11 3.98 -18.89
CA VAL A 187 -12.85 4.27 -20.31
C VAL A 187 -11.54 5.06 -20.47
N ALA A 188 -11.28 6.03 -19.58
CA ALA A 188 -10.03 6.79 -19.56
C ALA A 188 -8.81 5.91 -19.22
N ASP A 189 -8.93 5.05 -18.20
CA ASP A 189 -7.85 4.17 -17.72
C ASP A 189 -7.52 3.07 -18.72
N LEU A 190 -8.54 2.47 -19.33
CA LEU A 190 -8.39 1.37 -20.31
C LEU A 190 -8.15 1.86 -21.74
N LYS A 191 -8.25 3.18 -21.99
CA LYS A 191 -8.16 3.80 -23.32
C LYS A 191 -9.03 3.07 -24.35
N LEU A 192 -10.24 2.69 -23.95
CA LEU A 192 -11.16 1.96 -24.82
C LEU A 192 -11.52 2.85 -26.01
N LYS A 193 -11.26 2.36 -27.23
CA LYS A 193 -11.66 3.05 -28.45
C LYS A 193 -13.15 2.81 -28.68
N ARG A 194 -13.91 3.89 -28.72
CA ARG A 194 -15.32 3.87 -29.13
C ARG A 194 -15.38 3.52 -30.62
N VAL A 195 -15.70 2.28 -30.94
CA VAL A 195 -16.00 1.85 -32.31
C VAL A 195 -17.50 2.01 -32.51
N SER A 196 -17.91 3.03 -33.25
CA SER A 196 -19.31 3.23 -33.64
C SER A 196 -19.40 3.32 -35.16
N ASP A 197 -20.01 2.31 -35.78
CA ASP A 197 -20.35 2.30 -37.22
C ASP A 197 -21.61 3.15 -37.54
N THR A 198 -22.14 3.91 -36.57
CA THR A 198 -23.31 4.79 -36.77
C THR A 198 -23.16 6.11 -36.01
N GLU A 199 -23.70 7.20 -36.59
CA GLU A 199 -23.53 8.63 -36.22
C GLU A 199 -24.07 9.03 -34.83
N LYS A 200 -24.33 8.08 -33.92
CA LYS A 200 -24.70 8.34 -32.53
C LYS A 200 -23.66 7.72 -31.60
N PRO A 201 -23.08 8.47 -30.65
CA PRO A 201 -22.15 7.89 -29.69
C PRO A 201 -22.89 6.87 -28.82
N LYS A 202 -22.59 5.59 -29.00
CA LYS A 202 -23.10 4.52 -28.14
C LYS A 202 -22.54 4.72 -26.72
N ALA A 203 -23.42 4.82 -25.74
CA ALA A 203 -23.06 4.99 -24.34
C ALA A 203 -22.65 3.63 -23.76
N TYR A 204 -21.49 3.58 -23.10
CA TYR A 204 -21.04 2.39 -22.38
C TYR A 204 -21.99 2.10 -21.22
N ARG A 205 -22.24 0.81 -20.99
CA ARG A 205 -23.05 0.29 -19.89
C ARG A 205 -22.24 -0.72 -19.10
N MET A 206 -22.41 -0.70 -17.78
CA MET A 206 -21.75 -1.64 -16.87
C MET A 206 -22.72 -2.76 -16.52
N PHE A 207 -22.27 -4.00 -16.62
CA PHE A 207 -23.05 -5.20 -16.31
C PHE A 207 -22.33 -6.01 -15.23
N PRO A 208 -22.99 -6.43 -14.14
CA PRO A 208 -22.42 -7.32 -13.15
C PRO A 208 -22.33 -8.75 -13.71
N LEU A 209 -21.21 -9.45 -13.49
CA LEU A 209 -21.06 -10.84 -13.97
C LEU A 209 -21.84 -11.86 -13.12
N ASP A 210 -22.16 -11.53 -11.87
CA ASP A 210 -22.61 -12.50 -10.86
C ASP A 210 -24.14 -12.61 -10.71
N LYS A 211 -24.90 -11.54 -11.01
CA LYS A 211 -26.28 -11.42 -10.48
C LYS A 211 -27.37 -11.18 -11.53
N THR A 212 -27.14 -10.47 -12.63
CA THR A 212 -28.16 -10.20 -13.65
C THR A 212 -27.53 -9.80 -14.99
N THR A 213 -28.17 -10.14 -16.11
CA THR A 213 -27.83 -9.64 -17.46
C THR A 213 -28.30 -8.19 -17.68
N GLU A 214 -28.76 -7.53 -16.63
CA GLU A 214 -29.30 -6.18 -16.66
C GLU A 214 -28.19 -5.14 -16.44
N ALA A 215 -28.26 -4.04 -17.19
CA ALA A 215 -27.31 -2.95 -17.05
C ALA A 215 -27.54 -2.21 -15.72
N LEU A 216 -26.45 -1.85 -15.04
CA LEU A 216 -26.49 -0.99 -13.87
C LEU A 216 -27.00 0.40 -14.24
N ASP A 217 -27.81 0.99 -13.37
CA ASP A 217 -28.31 2.34 -13.55
C ASP A 217 -27.18 3.37 -13.37
N ASN A 218 -26.91 4.16 -14.41
CA ASN A 218 -25.84 5.15 -14.45
C ASN A 218 -25.95 6.21 -13.34
N ALA A 219 -27.17 6.51 -12.86
CA ALA A 219 -27.40 7.53 -11.85
C ALA A 219 -27.19 7.04 -10.41
N SER A 220 -27.21 5.72 -10.20
CA SER A 220 -27.06 5.10 -8.89
C SER A 220 -25.61 5.12 -8.40
N PHE A 221 -25.42 5.06 -7.07
CA PHE A 221 -24.10 4.90 -6.47
C PHE A 221 -23.61 3.46 -6.58
N ILE A 222 -22.35 3.31 -7.01
CA ILE A 222 -21.75 2.00 -7.26
C ILE A 222 -21.67 1.13 -5.99
N GLY A 223 -21.39 1.75 -4.83
CA GLY A 223 -21.26 1.02 -3.56
C GLY A 223 -22.57 0.43 -3.01
N THR A 224 -23.72 0.81 -3.57
CA THR A 224 -25.04 0.22 -3.24
C THR A 224 -25.38 -0.96 -4.13
N GLN A 225 -24.78 -1.04 -5.32
CA GLN A 225 -25.10 -2.06 -6.32
C GLN A 225 -24.07 -3.18 -6.38
N LEU A 226 -22.81 -2.89 -6.06
CA LEU A 226 -21.70 -3.84 -6.11
C LEU A 226 -20.93 -3.88 -4.79
N ASP A 227 -20.40 -5.06 -4.50
CA ASP A 227 -19.49 -5.29 -3.39
C ASP A 227 -18.03 -5.04 -3.83
N ASP A 228 -17.11 -4.90 -2.87
CA ASP A 228 -15.68 -4.80 -3.20
C ASP A 228 -15.21 -6.08 -3.90
N ARG A 229 -14.42 -5.92 -4.97
CA ARG A 229 -13.85 -7.00 -5.81
C ARG A 229 -14.87 -7.71 -6.69
N SER A 230 -16.04 -7.13 -6.92
CA SER A 230 -16.98 -7.65 -7.91
C SER A 230 -16.42 -7.60 -9.34
N ASP A 231 -16.84 -8.55 -10.15
CA ASP A 231 -16.53 -8.63 -11.58
C ASP A 231 -17.60 -7.93 -12.40
N VAL A 232 -17.18 -7.05 -13.30
CA VAL A 232 -18.05 -6.24 -14.17
C VAL A 232 -17.60 -6.33 -15.62
N LEU A 233 -18.57 -6.30 -16.52
CA LEU A 233 -18.38 -6.20 -17.97
C LEU A 233 -18.80 -4.79 -18.42
N ILE A 234 -18.06 -4.22 -19.36
CA ILE A 234 -18.41 -2.94 -20.00
C ILE A 234 -18.63 -3.18 -21.49
N ASP A 235 -19.78 -2.75 -22.01
CA ASP A 235 -20.15 -2.79 -23.44
C ASP A 235 -20.79 -1.48 -23.90
#